data_AF-A0A8E0RUD0-F1
#
_entry.id   AF-A0A8E0RUD0-F1
#
_cell.length_a   1.000
_cell.length_b   1.000
_cell.length_c   1.000
_cell.angle_alpha   90.00
_cell.angle_beta   90.00
_cell.angle_gamma   90.00
#
_symmetry.space_group_name_H-M   'P 1'
#
loop_
_entity.id
_entity.type
_entity.pdbx_description
1 polymer ?
#
loop_
_entity_poly.entity_id
_entity_poly.type
_entity_poly.pdbx_seq_one_letter_code
_entity_poly.pdbx_strand_id
1 'polypeptide(L)'
;IISATRSRCLPIRIAAPSVEQISDILRSTARREGLSMPVELATRIANASERNLRRALLLAEVAKWQHNPMLPDQSIQLPDWQTFLADTAAAILIEQSPRKIMEIRGRLYELLCHCIPADVIMRGLVDNLLNSCDGNLKLELVQLAAEHEHRLQLGEKPIFHLEAFVIAFMVLYKRFVEDALGSGMDW
;
A
#
# COMPACT_ATOMS: atom_id res chain seq x y z
N ILE A 1 11.67 -12.85 17.55
CA ILE A 1 11.34 -13.50 18.83
C ILE A 1 12.48 -14.46 19.17
N ILE A 2 13.11 -14.32 20.33
CA ILE A 2 14.21 -15.18 20.77
C ILE A 2 13.71 -16.59 21.15
N SER A 3 14.57 -17.59 21.02
CA SER A 3 14.25 -19.00 21.33
C SER A 3 13.75 -19.20 22.76
N ALA A 4 14.34 -18.49 23.72
CA ALA A 4 13.96 -18.56 25.13
C ALA A 4 12.50 -18.18 25.41
N THR A 5 11.94 -17.23 24.66
CA THR A 5 10.52 -16.87 24.77
C THR A 5 9.65 -17.94 24.12
N ARG A 6 10.07 -18.47 22.96
CA ARG A 6 9.34 -19.52 22.25
C ARG A 6 9.21 -20.81 23.07
N SER A 7 10.22 -21.15 23.89
CA SER A 7 10.18 -22.33 24.75
C SER A 7 9.29 -22.19 25.99
N ARG A 8 8.96 -20.96 26.41
CA ARG A 8 8.18 -20.68 27.63
C ARG A 8 6.74 -20.25 27.36
N CYS A 9 6.39 -20.01 26.10
CA CYS A 9 5.08 -19.56 25.69
C CYS A 9 4.49 -20.54 24.68
N LEU A 10 3.18 -20.81 24.78
CA LEU A 10 2.45 -21.56 23.76
C LEU A 10 2.24 -20.66 22.52
N PRO A 11 2.81 -20.99 21.35
CA PRO A 11 2.59 -20.20 20.15
C PRO A 11 1.18 -20.45 19.60
N ILE A 12 0.25 -19.52 19.85
CA ILE A 12 -1.09 -19.54 19.26
C ILE A 12 -1.08 -18.67 18.00
N ARG A 13 -1.23 -19.29 16.83
CA ARG A 13 -1.34 -18.58 15.55
C ARG A 13 -2.78 -18.12 15.35
N ILE A 14 -2.98 -16.81 15.21
CA ILE A 14 -4.26 -16.22 14.85
C ILE A 14 -4.22 -15.91 13.36
N ALA A 15 -4.91 -16.70 12.54
CA ALA A 15 -5.02 -16.42 11.12
C ALA A 15 -5.94 -15.21 10.88
N ALA A 16 -5.62 -14.40 9.87
CA ALA A 16 -6.53 -13.36 9.41
C ALA A 16 -7.83 -14.02 8.89
N PRO A 17 -9.01 -13.43 9.12
CA PRO A 17 -10.27 -13.98 8.62
C PRO A 17 -10.30 -14.01 7.09
N SER A 18 -11.09 -14.90 6.51
CA SER A 18 -11.32 -14.93 5.05
C SER A 18 -12.19 -13.75 4.61
N VAL A 19 -12.22 -13.48 3.30
CA VAL A 19 -13.05 -12.40 2.75
C VAL A 19 -14.53 -12.67 3.03
N GLU A 20 -14.99 -13.93 2.93
CA GLU A 20 -16.38 -14.30 3.24
C GLU A 20 -16.69 -14.07 4.72
N GLN A 21 -15.79 -14.47 5.62
CA GLN A 21 -15.95 -14.26 7.06
C GLN A 21 -16.05 -12.77 7.42
N ILE A 22 -15.23 -11.93 6.79
CA ILE A 22 -15.30 -10.48 6.99
C ILE A 22 -16.65 -9.94 6.50
N SER A 23 -17.11 -10.33 5.30
CA SER A 23 -18.41 -9.93 4.77
C SER A 23 -19.57 -10.34 5.69
N ASP A 24 -19.51 -11.54 6.27
CA ASP A 24 -20.51 -12.02 7.25
C ASP A 24 -20.51 -11.18 8.53
N ILE A 25 -19.32 -10.88 9.07
CA ILE A 25 -19.17 -10.04 10.26
C ILE A 25 -19.71 -8.62 9.99
N LEU A 26 -19.37 -8.02 8.83
CA LEU A 26 -19.84 -6.69 8.47
C LEU A 26 -21.38 -6.63 8.37
N ARG A 27 -22.00 -7.62 7.72
CA ARG A 27 -23.46 -7.70 7.62
C ARG A 27 -24.12 -7.95 8.97
N SER A 28 -23.52 -8.79 9.82
CA SER A 28 -23.99 -9.05 11.18
C SER A 28 -23.94 -7.78 12.05
N THR A 29 -22.84 -7.03 11.98
CA THR A 29 -22.69 -5.75 12.68
C THR A 29 -23.70 -4.71 12.18
N ALA A 30 -23.86 -4.56 10.86
CA ALA A 30 -24.87 -3.66 10.29
C ALA A 30 -26.29 -4.02 10.75
N ARG A 31 -26.64 -5.31 10.74
CA ARG A 31 -27.96 -5.78 11.21
C ARG A 31 -28.19 -5.48 12.69
N ARG A 32 -27.15 -5.60 13.53
CA ARG A 32 -27.22 -5.25 14.96
C ARG A 32 -27.39 -3.75 15.19
N GLU A 33 -26.92 -2.92 14.26
CA GLU A 33 -27.16 -1.47 14.25
C GLU A 33 -28.51 -1.07 13.62
N GLY A 34 -29.34 -2.03 13.21
CA GLY A 34 -30.62 -1.76 12.54
C GLY A 34 -30.47 -1.34 11.07
N LEU A 35 -29.32 -1.60 10.45
CA LEU A 35 -29.00 -1.28 9.07
C LEU A 35 -28.96 -2.54 8.21
N SER A 36 -29.20 -2.39 6.91
CA SER A 36 -29.02 -3.47 5.92
C SER A 36 -27.85 -3.14 5.01
N MET A 37 -26.78 -3.93 5.10
CA MET A 37 -25.60 -3.79 4.24
C MET A 37 -25.72 -4.71 3.01
N PRO A 38 -25.66 -4.18 1.77
CA PRO A 38 -25.61 -4.98 0.56
C PRO A 38 -24.42 -5.95 0.53
N VAL A 39 -24.59 -7.11 -0.12
CA VAL A 39 -23.56 -8.16 -0.14
C VAL A 39 -22.38 -7.76 -1.02
N GLU A 40 -22.67 -7.07 -2.12
CA GLU A 40 -21.70 -6.55 -3.07
C GLU A 40 -20.77 -5.56 -2.38
N LEU A 41 -21.35 -4.64 -1.59
CA LEU A 41 -20.60 -3.68 -0.80
C LEU A 41 -19.73 -4.35 0.25
N ALA A 42 -20.30 -5.27 1.04
CA ALA A 42 -19.56 -5.98 2.08
C ALA A 42 -18.33 -6.69 1.52
N THR A 43 -18.47 -7.32 0.35
CA THR A 43 -17.38 -8.01 -0.35
C THR A 43 -16.32 -7.03 -0.85
N ARG A 44 -16.72 -5.87 -1.39
CA ARG A 44 -15.79 -4.82 -1.83
C ARG A 44 -15.01 -4.23 -0.67
N ILE A 45 -15.67 -3.97 0.47
CA ILE A 45 -15.01 -3.52 1.70
C ILE A 45 -14.05 -4.58 2.23
N ALA A 46 -14.45 -5.85 2.24
CA ALA A 46 -13.60 -6.96 2.67
C ALA A 46 -12.33 -7.06 1.82
N ASN A 47 -12.43 -6.91 0.49
CA ASN A 47 -11.28 -6.87 -0.41
C ASN A 47 -10.39 -5.63 -0.16
N ALA A 48 -10.98 -4.43 -0.06
CA ALA A 48 -10.24 -3.19 0.21
C ALA A 48 -9.57 -3.15 1.60
N SER A 49 -10.01 -4.02 2.52
CA SER A 49 -9.47 -4.13 3.87
C SER A 49 -8.20 -4.99 3.97
N GLU A 50 -7.79 -5.67 2.90
CA GLU A 50 -6.61 -6.57 2.88
C GLU A 50 -6.65 -7.61 4.02
N ARG A 51 -7.84 -8.16 4.29
CA ARG A 51 -8.11 -9.11 5.38
C ARG A 51 -7.87 -8.57 6.80
N ASN A 52 -7.81 -7.25 6.96
CA ASN A 52 -7.75 -6.60 8.27
C ASN A 52 -9.16 -6.23 8.73
N LEU A 53 -9.69 -6.97 9.71
CA LEU A 53 -11.05 -6.78 10.22
C LEU A 53 -11.28 -5.39 10.84
N ARG A 54 -10.28 -4.82 11.51
CA ARG A 54 -10.38 -3.45 12.06
C ARG A 54 -10.56 -2.44 10.93
N ARG A 55 -9.74 -2.56 9.89
CA ARG A 55 -9.84 -1.70 8.70
C ARG A 55 -11.19 -1.87 8.00
N ALA A 56 -11.68 -3.11 7.86
CA ALA A 56 -12.98 -3.39 7.26
C ALA A 56 -14.14 -2.70 8.02
N LEU A 57 -14.14 -2.76 9.35
CA LEU A 57 -15.16 -2.10 10.18
C LEU A 57 -15.10 -0.57 10.04
N LEU A 58 -13.91 0.03 10.09
CA LEU A 58 -13.74 1.47 9.89
C LEU A 58 -14.22 1.93 8.51
N LEU A 59 -13.91 1.15 7.46
CA LEU A 59 -14.40 1.43 6.11
C LEU A 59 -15.93 1.31 6.01
N ALA A 60 -16.54 0.37 6.73
CA ALA A 60 -18.00 0.24 6.78
C ALA A 60 -18.66 1.41 7.51
N GLU A 61 -18.05 1.93 8.57
CA GLU A 61 -18.51 3.15 9.26
C GLU A 61 -18.45 4.38 8.35
N VAL A 62 -17.36 4.53 7.59
CA VAL A 62 -17.22 5.61 6.60
C VAL A 62 -18.27 5.46 5.49
N ALA A 63 -18.45 4.25 4.94
CA ALA A 63 -19.45 3.97 3.91
C ALA A 63 -20.88 4.32 4.38
N LYS A 64 -21.23 3.96 5.62
CA LYS A 64 -22.50 4.35 6.25
C LYS A 64 -22.64 5.87 6.37
N TRP A 65 -21.58 6.56 6.79
CA TRP A 65 -21.59 8.02 6.92
C TRP A 65 -21.76 8.71 5.56
N GLN A 66 -21.12 8.20 4.52
CA GLN A 66 -21.25 8.73 3.17
C GLN A 66 -22.68 8.59 2.67
N HIS A 67 -23.28 7.39 2.73
CA HIS A 67 -24.61 7.10 2.19
C HIS A 67 -25.45 6.25 3.15
N ASN A 68 -26.62 6.77 3.54
CA ASN A 68 -27.60 6.07 4.37
C ASN A 68 -29.01 6.22 3.77
N PRO A 69 -29.62 5.17 3.16
CA PRO A 69 -29.22 3.77 3.16
C PRO A 69 -28.00 3.44 2.27
N MET A 70 -27.24 2.42 2.67
CA MET A 70 -26.04 1.97 1.95
C MET A 70 -26.40 1.42 0.56
N LEU A 71 -25.70 1.87 -0.48
CA LEU A 71 -25.86 1.38 -1.86
C LEU A 71 -24.86 0.25 -2.18
N PRO A 72 -25.18 -0.66 -3.13
CA PRO A 72 -24.25 -1.72 -3.56
C PRO A 72 -23.00 -1.16 -4.28
N ASP A 73 -23.17 -0.13 -5.11
CA ASP A 73 -22.12 0.44 -5.97
C ASP A 73 -21.42 1.67 -5.41
N GLN A 74 -21.59 1.97 -4.11
CA GLN A 74 -20.95 3.15 -3.51
C GLN A 74 -19.42 3.12 -3.60
N SER A 75 -18.79 4.29 -3.68
CA SER A 75 -17.33 4.41 -3.66
C SER A 75 -16.80 4.21 -2.24
N ILE A 76 -15.73 3.43 -2.10
CA ILE A 76 -15.08 3.20 -0.81
C ILE A 76 -14.00 4.27 -0.66
N GLN A 77 -14.14 5.15 0.34
CA GLN A 77 -13.10 6.10 0.68
C GLN A 77 -11.95 5.40 1.40
N LEU A 78 -10.77 5.43 0.78
CA LEU A 78 -9.53 4.95 1.38
C LEU A 78 -8.96 6.03 2.31
N PRO A 79 -8.13 5.65 3.30
CA PRO A 79 -7.40 6.62 4.13
C PRO A 79 -6.56 7.59 3.28
N ASP A 80 -6.53 8.86 3.69
CA ASP A 80 -5.86 9.94 2.94
C ASP A 80 -4.42 9.62 2.58
N TRP A 81 -3.68 9.01 3.52
CA TRP A 81 -2.29 8.64 3.28
C TRP A 81 -2.10 7.60 2.17
N GLN A 82 -3.06 6.69 1.97
CA GLN A 82 -2.99 5.70 0.90
C GLN A 82 -3.21 6.35 -0.45
N THR A 83 -4.18 7.24 -0.56
CA THR A 83 -4.44 8.02 -1.77
C THR A 83 -3.23 8.89 -2.11
N PHE A 84 -2.70 9.61 -1.12
CA PHE A 84 -1.51 10.44 -1.28
C PHE A 84 -0.28 9.63 -1.71
N LEU A 85 -0.14 8.40 -1.21
CA LEU A 85 0.95 7.50 -1.59
C LEU A 85 0.77 6.95 -3.01
N ALA A 86 -0.45 6.60 -3.41
CA ALA A 86 -0.77 6.18 -4.77
C ALA A 86 -0.45 7.29 -5.78
N ASP A 87 -0.83 8.53 -5.46
CA ASP A 87 -0.50 9.71 -6.27
C ASP A 87 1.03 9.94 -6.35
N THR A 88 1.75 9.68 -5.24
CA THR A 88 3.21 9.76 -5.21
C THR A 88 3.84 8.72 -6.13
N ALA A 89 3.36 7.47 -6.10
CA ALA A 89 3.81 6.41 -6.98
C ALA A 89 3.52 6.73 -8.47
N ALA A 90 2.35 7.28 -8.77
CA ALA A 90 2.03 7.75 -10.12
C ALA A 90 2.99 8.86 -10.58
N ALA A 91 3.30 9.83 -9.71
CA ALA A 91 4.25 10.90 -10.01
C ALA A 91 5.68 10.38 -10.29
N ILE A 92 6.10 9.30 -9.60
CA ILE A 92 7.39 8.63 -9.86
C ILE A 92 7.44 8.01 -11.27
N LEU A 93 6.32 7.44 -11.73
CA LEU A 93 6.23 6.80 -13.04
C LEU A 93 6.16 7.80 -14.20
N ILE A 94 5.58 8.98 -13.97
CA ILE A 94 5.40 10.02 -15.01
C ILE A 94 6.72 10.68 -15.42
N GLU A 95 7.61 10.98 -14.46
CA GLU A 95 8.82 11.75 -14.74
C GLU A 95 10.03 11.29 -13.90
N GLN A 96 11.13 10.93 -14.56
CA GLN A 96 12.38 10.52 -13.91
C GLN A 96 13.45 11.62 -14.02
N SER A 97 13.22 12.75 -13.35
CA SER A 97 14.15 13.90 -13.31
C SER A 97 14.61 14.24 -11.88
N PRO A 98 15.80 14.86 -11.71
CA PRO A 98 16.26 15.34 -10.39
C PRO A 98 15.30 16.33 -9.73
N ARG A 99 14.58 17.13 -10.53
CA ARG A 99 13.56 18.06 -10.03
C ARG A 99 12.39 17.30 -9.42
N LYS A 100 11.92 16.24 -10.09
CA LYS A 100 10.82 15.40 -9.60
C LYS A 100 11.20 14.65 -8.32
N ILE A 101 12.45 14.19 -8.20
CA ILE A 101 12.97 13.58 -6.96
C ILE A 101 12.84 14.53 -5.77
N MET A 102 13.16 15.82 -5.94
CA MET A 102 13.03 16.81 -4.86
C MET A 102 11.57 17.01 -4.42
N GLU A 103 10.63 16.99 -5.37
CA GLU A 103 9.20 17.04 -5.09
C GLU A 103 8.74 15.80 -4.31
N ILE A 104 9.13 14.60 -4.76
CA ILE A 104 8.80 13.34 -4.09
C ILE A 104 9.41 13.28 -2.69
N ARG A 105 10.64 13.76 -2.51
CA ARG A 105 11.27 13.90 -1.19
C ARG A 105 10.38 14.72 -0.25
N GLY A 106 9.80 15.83 -0.73
CA GLY A 106 8.84 16.64 0.03
C GLY A 106 7.60 15.84 0.43
N ARG A 107 7.03 15.06 -0.49
CA ARG A 107 5.87 14.18 -0.22
C ARG A 107 6.18 13.08 0.80
N LEU A 108 7.36 12.46 0.71
CA LEU A 108 7.81 11.47 1.68
C LEU A 108 8.02 12.09 3.06
N TYR A 109 8.54 13.33 3.13
CA TYR A 109 8.62 14.06 4.38
C TYR A 109 7.25 14.32 5.00
N GLU A 110 6.26 14.73 4.19
CA GLU A 110 4.89 14.97 4.66
C GLU A 110 4.30 13.71 5.31
N LEU A 111 4.44 12.54 4.68
CA LEU A 111 4.00 11.26 5.23
C LEU A 111 4.69 10.92 6.57
N LEU A 112 6.02 11.13 6.65
CA LEU A 112 6.78 10.88 7.88
C LEU A 112 6.39 11.86 9.00
N CYS A 113 6.13 13.12 8.67
CA CYS A 113 5.66 14.13 9.62
C CYS A 113 4.27 13.79 10.18
N HIS A 114 3.42 13.12 9.39
CA HIS A 114 2.13 12.58 9.85
C HIS A 114 2.24 11.25 10.61
N CYS A 115 3.45 10.90 11.07
CA CYS A 115 3.72 9.71 11.88
C CYS A 115 3.34 8.38 11.20
N ILE A 116 3.42 8.34 9.86
CA ILE A 116 3.22 7.09 9.12
C ILE A 116 4.54 6.31 9.17
N PRO A 117 4.54 5.05 9.63
CA PRO A 117 5.75 4.25 9.70
C PRO A 117 6.40 4.08 8.32
N ALA A 118 7.73 4.19 8.27
CA ALA A 118 8.45 4.20 7.00
C ALA A 118 8.42 2.84 6.27
N ASP A 119 8.26 1.74 7.00
CA ASP A 119 8.00 0.40 6.45
C ASP A 119 6.63 0.33 5.76
N VAL A 120 5.62 1.01 6.30
CA VAL A 120 4.29 1.13 5.67
C VAL A 120 4.38 1.96 4.38
N ILE A 121 5.14 3.06 4.40
CA ILE A 121 5.40 3.88 3.21
C ILE A 121 6.12 3.06 2.14
N MET A 122 7.19 2.35 2.52
CA MET A 122 7.97 1.51 1.60
C MET A 122 7.09 0.44 0.96
N ARG A 123 6.34 -0.33 1.76
CA ARG A 123 5.44 -1.38 1.25
C ARG A 123 4.39 -0.80 0.31
N GLY A 124 3.75 0.29 0.71
CA GLY A 124 2.73 0.93 -0.12
C GLY A 124 3.28 1.48 -1.44
N LEU A 125 4.50 2.03 -1.47
CA LEU A 125 5.14 2.42 -2.74
C LEU A 125 5.36 1.21 -3.64
N VAL A 126 5.92 0.14 -3.10
CA VAL A 126 6.21 -1.08 -3.85
C VAL A 126 4.94 -1.68 -4.43
N ASP A 127 3.87 -1.80 -3.64
CA ASP A 127 2.59 -2.34 -4.11
C ASP A 127 1.99 -1.50 -5.24
N ASN A 128 2.06 -0.16 -5.14
CA ASN A 128 1.57 0.72 -6.20
C ASN A 128 2.44 0.66 -7.47
N LEU A 129 3.76 0.61 -7.33
CA LEU A 129 4.69 0.52 -8.48
C LEU A 129 4.60 -0.84 -9.18
N LEU A 130 4.40 -1.94 -8.44
CA LEU A 130 4.25 -3.29 -9.00
C LEU A 130 3.02 -3.44 -9.91
N ASN A 131 1.98 -2.63 -9.69
CA ASN A 131 0.78 -2.64 -10.53
C ASN A 131 1.04 -2.05 -11.92
N SER A 132 2.09 -1.25 -12.09
CA SER A 132 2.42 -0.54 -13.34
C SER A 132 3.66 -1.08 -14.07
N CYS A 133 4.34 -2.08 -13.51
CA CYS A 133 5.58 -2.63 -14.07
C CYS A 133 5.36 -3.96 -14.81
N ASP A 134 6.20 -4.26 -15.80
CA ASP A 134 6.24 -5.56 -16.50
C ASP A 134 7.01 -6.63 -15.72
N GLY A 135 6.81 -7.92 -16.06
CA GLY A 135 7.30 -9.07 -15.28
C GLY A 135 8.79 -9.05 -14.92
N ASN A 136 9.68 -8.71 -15.86
CA ASN A 136 11.12 -8.61 -15.60
C ASN A 136 11.44 -7.44 -14.65
N LEU A 137 10.77 -6.32 -14.86
CA LEU A 137 10.93 -5.12 -14.03
C LEU A 137 10.42 -5.33 -12.60
N LYS A 138 9.36 -6.13 -12.42
CA LYS A 138 8.85 -6.50 -11.09
C LYS A 138 9.89 -7.24 -10.26
N LEU A 139 10.67 -8.13 -10.87
CA LEU A 139 11.69 -8.89 -10.14
C LEU A 139 12.80 -7.97 -9.62
N GLU A 140 13.31 -7.08 -10.47
CA GLU A 140 14.33 -6.12 -10.06
C GLU A 140 13.80 -5.12 -9.03
N LEU A 141 12.56 -4.64 -9.19
CA LEU A 141 11.89 -3.76 -8.22
C LEU A 141 11.78 -4.41 -6.83
N VAL A 142 11.38 -5.69 -6.75
CA VAL A 142 11.26 -6.40 -5.47
C VAL A 142 12.63 -6.59 -4.81
N GLN A 143 13.67 -6.91 -5.59
CA GLN A 143 15.03 -7.03 -5.07
C GLN A 143 15.51 -5.69 -4.50
N LEU A 144 15.33 -4.61 -5.26
CA LEU A 144 15.69 -3.26 -4.83
C LEU A 144 14.92 -2.86 -3.55
N ALA A 145 13.61 -3.12 -3.52
CA ALA A 145 12.77 -2.85 -2.35
C ALA A 145 13.28 -3.59 -1.10
N ALA A 146 13.60 -4.88 -1.22
CA ALA A 146 14.08 -5.69 -0.10
C ALA A 146 15.41 -5.17 0.45
N GLU A 147 16.35 -4.78 -0.43
CA GLU A 147 17.64 -4.22 -0.01
C GLU A 147 17.47 -2.88 0.73
N HIS A 148 16.63 -1.98 0.19
CA HIS A 148 16.41 -0.67 0.77
C HIS A 148 15.58 -0.73 2.06
N GLU A 149 14.59 -1.63 2.14
CA GLU A 149 13.83 -1.89 3.38
C GLU A 149 14.75 -2.43 4.48
N HIS A 150 15.65 -3.37 4.15
CA HIS A 150 16.61 -3.88 5.13
C HIS A 150 17.52 -2.77 5.67
N ARG A 151 18.05 -1.91 4.78
CA ARG A 151 18.87 -0.77 5.19
C ARG A 151 18.09 0.24 6.03
N LEU A 152 16.80 0.44 5.72
CA LEU A 152 15.91 1.31 6.48
C LEU A 152 15.75 0.84 7.93
N GLN A 153 15.69 -0.48 8.17
CA GLN A 153 15.60 -1.04 9.53
C GLN A 153 16.90 -0.93 10.32
N LEU A 154 18.06 -0.82 9.64
CA LEU A 154 19.37 -0.66 10.27
C LEU A 154 19.76 0.81 10.48
N GLY A 155 19.13 1.74 9.77
CA GLY A 155 19.44 3.16 9.79
C GLY A 155 18.59 3.98 10.76
N GLU A 156 19.04 5.20 11.07
CA GLU A 156 18.32 6.12 11.96
C GLU A 156 17.39 7.09 11.24
N LYS A 157 17.69 7.43 9.98
CA LYS A 157 16.97 8.47 9.21
C LYS A 157 16.20 7.83 8.04
N PRO A 158 14.90 7.51 8.21
CA PRO A 158 14.14 6.76 7.20
C PRO A 158 14.07 7.45 5.84
N ILE A 159 14.03 8.78 5.83
CA ILE A 159 13.95 9.58 4.60
C ILE A 159 15.09 9.31 3.63
N PHE A 160 16.32 9.06 4.12
CA PHE A 160 17.45 8.79 3.24
C PHE A 160 17.31 7.45 2.51
N HIS A 161 16.75 6.45 3.18
CA HIS A 161 16.55 5.13 2.60
C HIS A 161 15.37 5.12 1.61
N LEU A 162 14.28 5.82 1.94
CA LEU A 162 13.14 5.99 1.06
C LEU A 162 13.51 6.77 -0.21
N GLU A 163 14.22 7.88 -0.06
CA GLU A 163 14.72 8.66 -1.19
C GLU A 163 15.67 7.85 -2.07
N ALA A 164 16.62 7.13 -1.45
CA ALA A 164 17.55 6.29 -2.20
C ALA A 164 16.83 5.18 -2.98
N PHE A 165 15.76 4.60 -2.42
CA PHE A 165 14.92 3.62 -3.12
C PHE A 165 14.24 4.25 -4.35
N VAL A 166 13.61 5.43 -4.17
CA VAL A 166 12.95 6.14 -5.28
C VAL A 166 13.94 6.48 -6.39
N ILE A 167 15.13 6.98 -6.04
CA ILE A 167 16.17 7.31 -7.03
C ILE A 167 16.60 6.04 -7.80
N ALA A 168 16.88 4.96 -7.08
CA ALA A 168 17.31 3.72 -7.71
C ALA A 168 16.21 3.14 -8.62
N PHE A 169 14.94 3.20 -8.20
CA PHE A 169 13.82 2.81 -9.03
C PHE A 169 13.68 3.71 -10.27
N MET A 170 13.80 5.02 -10.12
CA MET A 170 13.71 5.94 -11.27
C MET A 170 14.79 5.68 -12.32
N VAL A 171 16.02 5.37 -11.90
CA VAL A 171 17.11 5.01 -12.82
C VAL A 171 16.78 3.71 -13.56
N LEU A 172 16.32 2.71 -12.82
CA LEU A 172 15.95 1.40 -13.33
C LEU A 172 14.77 1.49 -14.32
N TYR A 173 13.72 2.22 -13.95
CA TYR A 173 12.54 2.46 -14.77
C TYR A 173 12.90 3.25 -16.04
N LYS A 174 13.72 4.30 -15.91
CA LYS A 174 14.16 5.09 -17.06
C LYS A 174 14.96 4.25 -18.06
N ARG A 175 15.91 3.43 -17.59
CA ARG A 175 16.65 2.50 -18.46
C ARG A 175 15.72 1.53 -19.16
N PHE A 176 14.75 0.96 -18.43
CA PHE A 176 13.76 0.05 -19.02
C PHE A 176 12.93 0.73 -20.12
N VAL A 177 12.48 1.96 -19.89
CA VAL A 177 11.73 2.74 -20.89
C VAL A 177 12.62 3.10 -22.10
N GLU A 178 13.88 3.47 -21.86
CA GLU A 178 14.85 3.74 -22.92
C GLU A 178 15.17 2.49 -23.75
N ASP A 179 15.33 1.31 -23.14
CA ASP A 179 15.56 0.06 -23.85
C ASP A 179 14.33 -0.37 -24.68
N ALA A 180 13.12 -0.15 -24.13
CA ALA A 180 11.86 -0.43 -24.81
C ALA A 180 11.61 0.51 -26.00
N LEU A 181 11.99 1.79 -25.88
CA LEU A 181 11.86 2.79 -26.96
C LEU A 181 13.06 2.75 -27.93
N GLY A 182 14.24 2.35 -27.46
CA GLY A 182 15.53 2.39 -28.14
C GLY A 182 15.79 1.21 -29.07
N SER A 183 14.93 0.19 -29.08
CA SER A 183 14.95 -0.88 -30.09
C SER A 183 14.46 -0.43 -31.49
N GLY A 184 14.38 0.88 -31.75
CA GLY A 184 13.87 1.42 -33.02
C GLY A 184 14.48 2.74 -33.50
N MET A 185 15.59 3.21 -32.92
CA MET A 185 16.21 4.46 -33.37
C MET A 185 17.73 4.46 -33.18
N ASP A 186 18.42 3.81 -34.12
CA ASP A 186 19.84 4.05 -34.37
C ASP A 186 20.00 5.47 -34.96
N TRP A 187 20.93 6.26 -34.41
CA TRP A 187 21.46 7.46 -35.05
C TRP A 187 22.68 7.11 -35.90
#